data_AF-A0A1C5V4X9-F1
#
_entry.id   AF-A0A1C5V4X9-F1
#
_cell.length_a   1.000
_cell.length_b   1.000
_cell.length_c   1.000
_cell.angle_alpha   90.00
_cell.angle_beta   90.00
_cell.angle_gamma   90.00
#
_symmetry.space_group_name_H-M   'P 1'
#
loop_
_entity.id
_entity.type
_entity.pdbx_description
1 polymer ?
#
loop_
_entity_poly.entity_id
_entity_poly.type
_entity_poly.pdbx_seq_one_letter_code
_entity_poly.pdbx_strand_id
1 'polypeptide(L)'
;MLREIEYEKDLPVKVQVLQIQQCPWHIHDDIQIIYVLEGEVELKLTYARYRLTKNNIHFIHSADVHGFRALSDDNLVIVLSLNLDYFSKYHEDLIHQIFTTKVSENIATYKKQLVLKGHIFSIISELHGQKRGYKERITEISHALIDALYQDFRGFSVDLETRTFLHQVSRDPVQIERISRIVSFVYSNYPYKLSLSTIAEKENISSYYLSHLFQRLVGDSFRNFVSMVRVEMSEPQLLSTDNSIAQISANVGFSNAKYYIDNFTGWFGCHPKEYRQLYKDELLGNKPWLVKEMPFDSINDAIEPYEEMPAFTGASELVKAVSLDFRKLDLFQKASAQCEDPKRFYKGYDPQQDCLDFLSEMLSDPRSNKLPPISTDTAKSKNGTFTFNDMKKPLYYLREFLEDQFDTIADHSDWYIMTKSGPDAQLLFFSKNPENTQSIEFNMFNIPGKYKITEHRLEASSSCIMLWQQLGFKPQLTIDEKEQIERMSAPRISWRMISSSGSFTYSVKLGPLDIVFAEIEKL
;
A
#
# COMPACT_ATOMS: atom_id res chain seq x y z
N MET A 1 17.30 -17.57 12.63
CA MET A 1 17.01 -16.64 11.50
C MET A 1 17.19 -17.34 10.17
N LEU A 2 18.35 -17.90 9.85
CA LEU A 2 18.46 -18.81 8.70
C LEU A 2 17.46 -19.97 8.85
N ARG A 3 16.79 -20.32 7.76
CA ARG A 3 15.89 -21.46 7.60
C ARG A 3 16.29 -22.18 6.32
N GLU A 4 16.64 -23.45 6.43
CA GLU A 4 16.91 -24.29 5.28
C GLU A 4 15.58 -24.79 4.66
N ILE A 5 15.50 -24.81 3.33
CA ILE A 5 14.36 -25.37 2.60
C ILE A 5 14.71 -26.79 2.15
N GLU A 6 14.10 -27.78 2.79
CA GLU A 6 14.26 -29.18 2.36
C GLU A 6 13.51 -29.44 1.03
N TYR A 7 14.25 -29.83 0.01
CA TYR A 7 13.73 -30.22 -1.31
C TYR A 7 13.53 -31.73 -1.42
N GLU A 8 12.52 -32.17 -2.17
CA GLU A 8 12.35 -33.60 -2.46
C GLU A 8 13.50 -34.07 -3.35
N LYS A 9 13.96 -35.31 -3.12
CA LYS A 9 15.04 -35.89 -3.95
C LYS A 9 14.66 -35.86 -5.43
N ASP A 10 15.59 -35.46 -6.27
CA ASP A 10 15.43 -35.37 -7.74
C ASP A 10 14.36 -34.32 -8.16
N LEU A 11 14.06 -33.33 -7.31
CA LEU A 11 13.14 -32.22 -7.60
C LEU A 11 13.75 -30.86 -7.19
N PRO A 12 13.98 -29.92 -8.13
CA PRO A 12 14.66 -28.64 -7.85
C PRO A 12 13.75 -27.54 -7.32
N VAL A 13 12.48 -27.85 -7.01
CA VAL A 13 11.49 -26.90 -6.52
C VAL A 13 10.69 -27.49 -5.38
N LYS A 14 10.13 -26.62 -4.53
CA LYS A 14 9.18 -26.98 -3.48
C LYS A 14 7.96 -26.07 -3.59
N VAL A 15 6.76 -26.65 -3.64
CA VAL A 15 5.52 -25.87 -3.54
C VAL A 15 4.80 -26.22 -2.25
N GLN A 16 4.38 -25.20 -1.51
CA GLN A 16 3.52 -25.32 -0.34
C GLN A 16 2.27 -24.47 -0.55
N VAL A 17 1.11 -24.97 -0.14
CA VAL A 17 -0.12 -24.18 -0.02
C VAL A 17 -0.32 -23.91 1.47
N LEU A 18 -0.38 -22.64 1.85
CA LEU A 18 -0.26 -22.21 3.25
C LEU A 18 -1.44 -21.33 3.65
N GLN A 19 -2.03 -21.62 4.80
CA GLN A 19 -2.84 -20.67 5.57
C GLN A 19 -1.91 -20.02 6.61
N ILE A 20 -1.69 -18.71 6.49
CA ILE A 20 -0.67 -17.98 7.24
C ILE A 20 -1.36 -17.14 8.31
N GLN A 21 -1.19 -17.49 9.59
CA GLN A 21 -1.52 -16.57 10.69
C GLN A 21 -0.32 -15.67 11.01
N GLN A 22 0.87 -16.28 11.14
CA GLN A 22 2.10 -15.57 11.47
C GLN A 22 3.34 -16.37 11.05
N CYS A 23 4.25 -15.73 10.31
CA CYS A 23 5.54 -16.27 9.92
C CYS A 23 6.66 -15.34 10.45
N PRO A 24 7.46 -15.77 11.44
CA PRO A 24 8.58 -15.02 11.99
C PRO A 24 9.59 -14.52 10.95
N TRP A 25 10.36 -13.48 11.32
CA TRP A 25 11.38 -12.93 10.45
C TRP A 25 12.56 -13.91 10.27
N HIS A 26 12.81 -14.31 9.04
CA HIS A 26 13.82 -15.29 8.66
C HIS A 26 14.49 -14.94 7.32
N ILE A 27 15.51 -15.72 6.97
CA ILE A 27 16.22 -15.69 5.69
C ILE A 27 16.37 -17.12 5.17
N HIS A 28 16.50 -17.27 3.86
CA HIS A 28 16.87 -18.51 3.18
C HIS A 28 17.72 -18.18 1.95
N ASP A 29 18.47 -19.15 1.45
CA ASP A 29 19.36 -19.01 0.28
C ASP A 29 18.67 -19.47 -1.02
N ASP A 30 17.35 -19.30 -1.06
CA ASP A 30 16.45 -19.67 -2.15
C ASP A 30 15.70 -18.45 -2.69
N ILE A 31 15.18 -18.53 -3.93
CA ILE A 31 14.17 -17.58 -4.42
C ILE A 31 12.78 -18.17 -4.16
N GLN A 32 11.88 -17.39 -3.57
CA GLN A 32 10.47 -17.75 -3.44
C GLN A 32 9.56 -16.88 -4.30
N ILE A 33 8.53 -17.51 -4.85
CA ILE A 33 7.41 -16.87 -5.55
C ILE A 33 6.17 -17.09 -4.70
N ILE A 34 5.64 -15.99 -4.19
CA ILE A 34 4.46 -15.92 -3.33
C ILE A 34 3.26 -15.59 -4.20
N TYR A 35 2.17 -16.33 -4.08
CA TYR A 35 0.94 -16.07 -4.81
C TYR A 35 -0.29 -16.24 -3.91
N VAL A 36 -1.05 -15.16 -3.71
CA VAL A 36 -2.24 -15.14 -2.84
C VAL A 36 -3.46 -15.60 -3.63
N LEU A 37 -4.04 -16.74 -3.24
CA LEU A 37 -5.27 -17.30 -3.81
C LEU A 37 -6.52 -16.67 -3.19
N GLU A 38 -6.56 -16.55 -1.87
CA GLU A 38 -7.67 -15.99 -1.11
C GLU A 38 -7.17 -15.13 0.05
N GLY A 39 -8.04 -14.25 0.55
CA GLY A 39 -7.77 -13.39 1.70
C GLY A 39 -6.61 -12.39 1.50
N GLU A 40 -6.00 -12.01 2.62
CA GLU A 40 -4.97 -10.98 2.69
C GLU A 40 -3.86 -11.29 3.72
N VAL A 41 -2.61 -10.96 3.37
CA VAL A 41 -1.44 -11.06 4.26
C VAL A 41 -0.55 -9.81 4.15
N GLU A 42 0.12 -9.42 5.24
CA GLU A 42 1.26 -8.51 5.18
C GLU A 42 2.55 -9.32 5.04
N LEU A 43 3.32 -9.05 3.99
CA LEU A 43 4.71 -9.47 3.81
C LEU A 43 5.64 -8.35 4.27
N LYS A 44 6.44 -8.59 5.32
CA LYS A 44 7.65 -7.81 5.61
C LYS A 44 8.75 -8.32 4.69
N LEU A 45 9.45 -7.42 3.99
CA LEU A 45 10.57 -7.76 3.11
C LEU A 45 11.60 -6.62 3.15
N THR A 46 12.81 -6.91 3.64
CA THR A 46 13.88 -5.94 3.94
C THR A 46 13.34 -4.71 4.71
N TYR A 47 13.38 -3.52 4.11
CA TYR A 47 12.93 -2.26 4.69
C TYR A 47 11.44 -1.94 4.42
N ALA A 48 10.72 -2.77 3.66
CA ALA A 48 9.35 -2.52 3.21
C ALA A 48 8.31 -3.49 3.81
N ARG A 49 7.04 -3.11 3.76
CA ARG A 49 5.88 -3.93 4.15
C ARG A 49 4.79 -3.84 3.09
N TYR A 50 4.42 -5.00 2.55
CA TYR A 50 3.48 -5.14 1.44
C TYR A 50 2.21 -5.82 1.93
N ARG A 51 1.05 -5.19 1.74
CA ARG A 51 -0.25 -5.84 1.80
C ARG A 51 -0.46 -6.59 0.49
N LEU A 52 -0.45 -7.91 0.57
CA LEU A 52 -0.72 -8.81 -0.54
C LEU A 52 -2.17 -9.29 -0.44
N THR A 53 -2.96 -9.01 -1.46
CA THR A 53 -4.36 -9.43 -1.56
C THR A 53 -4.52 -10.51 -2.64
N LYS A 54 -5.69 -11.15 -2.70
CA LYS A 54 -6.06 -12.11 -3.76
C LYS A 54 -5.54 -11.70 -5.16
N ASN A 55 -5.00 -12.68 -5.88
CA ASN A 55 -4.32 -12.58 -7.18
C ASN A 55 -2.94 -11.89 -7.19
N ASN A 56 -2.42 -11.34 -6.07
CA ASN A 56 -1.07 -10.75 -6.02
C ASN A 56 0.01 -11.84 -6.14
N ILE A 57 1.02 -11.59 -6.98
CA ILE A 57 2.28 -12.35 -7.03
C ILE A 57 3.39 -11.45 -6.46
N HIS A 58 4.28 -11.98 -5.62
CA HIS A 58 5.48 -11.27 -5.12
C HIS A 58 6.69 -12.21 -5.09
N PHE A 59 7.90 -11.65 -5.23
CA PHE A 59 9.16 -12.39 -5.07
C PHE A 59 9.79 -12.15 -3.70
N ILE A 60 10.54 -13.13 -3.22
CA ILE A 60 11.49 -13.02 -2.11
C ILE A 60 12.81 -13.58 -2.64
N HIS A 61 13.88 -12.80 -2.58
CA HIS A 61 15.19 -13.18 -3.11
C HIS A 61 16.07 -13.82 -2.04
N SER A 62 17.21 -14.37 -2.48
CA SER A 62 18.19 -14.99 -1.59
C SER A 62 18.69 -13.99 -0.54
N ALA A 63 18.74 -14.43 0.72
CA ALA A 63 19.14 -13.65 1.89
C ALA A 63 18.26 -12.43 2.26
N ASP A 64 17.13 -12.18 1.58
CA ASP A 64 16.15 -11.16 1.98
C ASP A 64 15.57 -11.49 3.37
N VAL A 65 15.65 -10.56 4.33
CA VAL A 65 15.01 -10.75 5.64
C VAL A 65 13.51 -10.51 5.50
N HIS A 66 12.71 -11.56 5.67
CA HIS A 66 11.28 -11.52 5.41
C HIS A 66 10.44 -12.27 6.46
N GLY A 67 9.16 -11.96 6.51
CA GLY A 67 8.18 -12.61 7.40
C GLY A 67 6.76 -12.19 7.02
N PHE A 68 5.76 -12.91 7.55
CA PHE A 68 4.36 -12.69 7.20
C PHE A 68 3.47 -12.55 8.43
N ARG A 69 2.33 -11.86 8.28
CA ARG A 69 1.19 -11.93 9.21
C ARG A 69 -0.13 -11.90 8.46
N ALA A 70 -1.15 -12.56 8.99
CA ALA A 70 -2.51 -12.44 8.50
C ALA A 70 -2.99 -10.97 8.53
N LEU A 71 -3.75 -10.60 7.52
CA LEU A 71 -4.68 -9.47 7.56
C LEU A 71 -6.13 -9.94 7.47
N SER A 72 -6.37 -11.15 6.95
CA SER A 72 -7.62 -11.91 7.08
C SER A 72 -7.39 -13.36 7.50
N ASP A 73 -8.37 -13.99 8.15
CA ASP A 73 -8.28 -15.36 8.68
C ASP A 73 -8.45 -16.45 7.59
N ASP A 74 -9.09 -16.10 6.48
CA ASP A 74 -9.40 -16.95 5.32
C ASP A 74 -8.27 -17.00 4.28
N ASN A 75 -7.10 -16.45 4.58
CA ASN A 75 -6.01 -16.36 3.61
C ASN A 75 -5.49 -17.73 3.16
N LEU A 76 -5.22 -17.84 1.85
CA LEU A 76 -4.64 -19.03 1.23
C LEU A 76 -3.53 -18.58 0.27
N VAL A 77 -2.31 -19.04 0.52
CA VAL A 77 -1.10 -18.53 -0.16
C VAL A 77 -0.26 -19.69 -0.69
N ILE A 78 0.01 -19.69 -2.00
CA ILE A 78 1.00 -20.56 -2.62
C ILE A 78 2.39 -19.97 -2.40
N VAL A 79 3.34 -20.81 -1.97
CA VAL A 79 4.76 -20.49 -1.90
C VAL A 79 5.54 -21.51 -2.73
N LEU A 80 6.07 -21.08 -3.87
CA LEU A 80 6.97 -21.85 -4.73
C LEU A 80 8.42 -21.42 -4.45
N SER A 81 9.23 -22.33 -3.89
CA SER A 81 10.66 -22.14 -3.64
C SER A 81 11.49 -22.77 -4.76
N LEU A 82 12.50 -22.05 -5.25
CA LEU A 82 13.43 -22.48 -6.31
C LEU A 82 14.82 -22.75 -5.71
N ASN A 83 15.32 -23.98 -5.88
CA ASN A 83 16.62 -24.40 -5.35
C ASN A 83 17.77 -23.73 -6.13
N LEU A 84 18.46 -22.77 -5.50
CA LEU A 84 19.54 -22.03 -6.18
C LEU A 84 20.78 -22.89 -6.46
N ASP A 85 21.11 -23.87 -5.61
CA ASP A 85 22.21 -24.82 -5.86
C ASP A 85 22.02 -25.64 -7.14
N TYR A 86 20.76 -25.91 -7.52
CA TYR A 86 20.41 -26.55 -8.78
C TYR A 86 20.41 -25.53 -9.93
N PHE A 87 19.60 -24.46 -9.83
CA PHE A 87 19.37 -23.58 -10.98
C PHE A 87 20.56 -22.69 -11.34
N SER A 88 21.44 -22.34 -10.40
CA SER A 88 22.63 -21.53 -10.70
C SER A 88 23.65 -22.25 -11.58
N LYS A 89 23.53 -23.57 -11.76
CA LYS A 89 24.31 -24.36 -12.73
C LYS A 89 23.90 -24.10 -14.19
N TYR A 90 22.70 -23.56 -14.40
CA TYR A 90 22.12 -23.24 -15.70
C TYR A 90 22.01 -21.71 -15.90
N HIS A 91 21.87 -20.96 -14.81
CA HIS A 91 21.72 -19.52 -14.77
C HIS A 91 22.69 -18.92 -13.74
N GLU A 92 23.96 -18.72 -14.12
CA GLU A 92 25.09 -18.39 -13.20
C GLU A 92 24.81 -17.23 -12.23
N ASP A 93 24.17 -16.16 -12.70
CA ASP A 93 23.85 -14.96 -11.91
C ASP A 93 22.48 -15.01 -11.17
N LEU A 94 21.76 -16.15 -11.16
CA LEU A 94 20.36 -16.22 -10.67
C LEU A 94 20.21 -15.71 -9.23
N ILE A 95 21.13 -16.06 -8.34
CA ILE A 95 21.17 -15.63 -6.93
C ILE A 95 21.21 -14.09 -6.74
N HIS A 96 21.62 -13.35 -7.77
CA HIS A 96 21.72 -11.90 -7.76
C HIS A 96 20.83 -11.21 -8.82
N GLN A 97 19.87 -11.94 -9.40
CA GLN A 97 18.81 -11.32 -10.20
C GLN A 97 17.72 -10.77 -9.29
N ILE A 98 17.28 -9.55 -9.59
CA ILE A 98 16.05 -8.99 -9.03
C ILE A 98 14.91 -9.25 -10.01
N PHE A 99 13.82 -9.81 -9.50
CA PHE A 99 12.54 -9.93 -10.20
C PHE A 99 11.48 -9.12 -9.43
N THR A 100 10.63 -8.40 -10.16
CA THR A 100 9.51 -7.66 -9.54
C THR A 100 8.25 -7.73 -10.39
N THR A 101 7.11 -7.87 -9.72
CA THR A 101 5.76 -7.92 -10.27
C THR A 101 4.95 -6.63 -10.01
N LYS A 102 5.51 -5.66 -9.29
CA LYS A 102 4.82 -4.43 -8.87
C LYS A 102 4.84 -3.39 -10.00
N VAL A 103 3.79 -3.35 -10.81
CA VAL A 103 3.77 -2.58 -12.08
C VAL A 103 2.65 -1.55 -12.07
N SER A 104 2.81 -0.48 -12.86
CA SER A 104 1.68 0.36 -13.27
C SER A 104 0.70 -0.45 -14.13
N GLU A 105 -0.60 -0.26 -13.90
CA GLU A 105 -1.67 -1.08 -14.47
C GLU A 105 -1.68 -1.05 -16.01
N ASN A 106 -1.21 -2.13 -16.65
CA ASN A 106 -1.13 -2.25 -18.11
C ASN A 106 -1.43 -3.69 -18.57
N ILE A 107 -2.30 -3.80 -19.58
CA ILE A 107 -2.73 -5.05 -20.24
C ILE A 107 -1.54 -5.91 -20.73
N ALA A 108 -0.42 -5.29 -21.11
CA ALA A 108 0.78 -6.04 -21.51
C ALA A 108 1.38 -6.85 -20.35
N THR A 109 1.35 -6.30 -19.13
CA THR A 109 1.87 -6.92 -17.91
C THR A 109 0.97 -8.07 -17.44
N TYR A 110 -0.35 -7.89 -17.52
CA TYR A 110 -1.35 -8.91 -17.22
C TYR A 110 -1.01 -10.25 -17.90
N LYS A 111 -0.69 -10.21 -19.20
CA LYS A 111 -0.35 -11.41 -19.98
C LYS A 111 0.91 -12.11 -19.46
N LYS A 112 1.92 -11.36 -19.04
CA LYS A 112 3.16 -11.89 -18.47
C LYS A 112 2.92 -12.58 -17.12
N GLN A 113 2.11 -11.96 -16.25
CA GLN A 113 1.72 -12.58 -14.98
C GLN A 113 0.88 -13.86 -15.19
N LEU A 114 0.03 -13.90 -16.21
CA LEU A 114 -0.75 -15.10 -16.56
C LEU A 114 0.16 -16.27 -16.98
N VAL A 115 1.27 -16.01 -17.68
CA VAL A 115 2.29 -17.04 -18.00
C VAL A 115 2.92 -17.60 -16.72
N LEU A 116 3.33 -16.75 -15.76
CA LEU A 116 3.84 -17.22 -14.46
C LEU A 116 2.81 -18.08 -13.71
N LYS A 117 1.54 -17.66 -13.65
CA LYS A 117 0.46 -18.48 -13.05
C LYS A 117 0.33 -19.83 -13.76
N GLY A 118 0.39 -19.85 -15.08
CA GLY A 118 0.35 -21.07 -15.88
C GLY A 118 1.45 -22.06 -15.49
N HIS A 119 2.70 -21.59 -15.31
CA HIS A 119 3.79 -22.43 -14.84
C HIS A 119 3.59 -22.90 -13.39
N ILE A 120 3.23 -22.01 -12.46
CA ILE A 120 2.99 -22.35 -11.05
C ILE A 120 1.90 -23.44 -10.92
N PHE A 121 0.76 -23.26 -11.58
CA PHE A 121 -0.33 -24.24 -11.56
C PHE A 121 0.03 -25.54 -12.31
N SER A 122 0.86 -25.48 -13.35
CA SER A 122 1.35 -26.71 -14.00
C SER A 122 2.26 -27.52 -13.08
N ILE A 123 3.14 -26.86 -12.30
CA ILE A 123 3.96 -27.53 -11.27
C ILE A 123 3.06 -28.18 -10.20
N ILE A 124 2.04 -27.46 -9.71
CA ILE A 124 1.10 -27.98 -8.72
C ILE A 124 0.30 -29.17 -9.27
N SER A 125 -0.18 -29.09 -10.51
CA SER A 125 -0.94 -30.16 -11.17
C SER A 125 -0.10 -31.45 -11.32
N GLU A 126 1.19 -31.32 -11.66
CA GLU A 126 2.12 -32.44 -11.71
C GLU A 126 2.47 -32.99 -10.31
N LEU A 127 2.64 -32.13 -9.30
CA LEU A 127 2.87 -32.51 -7.90
C LEU A 127 1.68 -33.24 -7.27
N HIS A 128 0.45 -32.83 -7.60
CA HIS A 128 -0.78 -33.46 -7.15
C HIS A 128 -1.04 -34.78 -7.90
N GLY A 129 -0.89 -34.78 -9.24
CA GLY A 129 -1.19 -35.94 -10.07
C GLY A 129 -0.15 -37.07 -10.02
N GLN A 130 1.11 -36.76 -9.70
CA GLN A 130 2.26 -37.69 -9.54
C GLN A 130 2.40 -38.77 -10.63
N LYS A 131 1.93 -38.48 -11.84
CA LYS A 131 1.99 -39.41 -12.98
C LYS A 131 3.45 -39.68 -13.34
N ARG A 132 3.78 -40.91 -13.76
CA ARG A 132 5.16 -41.30 -14.16
C ARG A 132 5.84 -40.19 -14.99
N GLY A 133 7.03 -39.77 -14.54
CA GLY A 133 7.78 -38.67 -15.16
C GLY A 133 7.42 -37.26 -14.65
N TYR A 134 6.67 -37.11 -13.55
CA TYR A 134 6.23 -35.80 -13.05
C TYR A 134 7.39 -34.91 -12.60
N LYS A 135 8.46 -35.47 -12.01
CA LYS A 135 9.63 -34.70 -11.56
C LYS A 135 10.39 -34.07 -12.71
N GLU A 136 10.55 -34.83 -13.79
CA GLU A 136 11.15 -34.40 -15.05
C GLU A 136 10.32 -33.28 -15.68
N ARG A 137 8.99 -33.46 -15.79
CA ARG A 137 8.08 -32.40 -16.28
C ARG A 137 8.09 -31.15 -15.39
N ILE A 138 8.08 -31.29 -14.06
CA ILE A 138 8.22 -30.15 -13.15
C ILE A 138 9.56 -29.42 -13.37
N THR A 139 10.65 -30.16 -13.57
CA THR A 139 11.97 -29.58 -13.84
C THR A 139 11.96 -28.78 -15.15
N GLU A 140 11.40 -29.34 -16.23
CA GLU A 140 11.20 -28.64 -17.52
C GLU A 140 10.34 -27.37 -17.37
N ILE A 141 9.19 -27.46 -16.67
CA ILE A 141 8.31 -26.32 -16.39
C ILE A 141 9.01 -25.25 -15.55
N SER A 142 9.88 -25.65 -14.62
CA SER A 142 10.61 -24.74 -13.74
C SER A 142 11.71 -23.97 -14.48
N HIS A 143 12.42 -24.61 -15.42
CA HIS A 143 13.33 -23.90 -16.34
C HIS A 143 12.56 -22.89 -17.20
N ALA A 144 11.43 -23.29 -17.79
CA ALA A 144 10.60 -22.37 -18.59
C ALA A 144 10.04 -21.20 -17.76
N LEU A 145 9.72 -21.43 -16.48
CA LEU A 145 9.35 -20.38 -15.53
C LEU A 145 10.51 -19.39 -15.31
N ILE A 146 11.73 -19.88 -15.10
CA ILE A 146 12.91 -19.01 -14.92
C ILE A 146 13.20 -18.23 -16.21
N ASP A 147 13.10 -18.84 -17.38
CA ASP A 147 13.22 -18.14 -18.66
C ASP A 147 12.19 -17.01 -18.79
N ALA A 148 10.93 -17.23 -18.36
CA ALA A 148 9.91 -16.19 -18.31
C ALA A 148 10.29 -15.07 -17.31
N LEU A 149 10.80 -15.39 -16.12
CA LEU A 149 11.32 -14.40 -15.17
C LEU A 149 12.44 -13.54 -15.79
N TYR A 150 13.37 -14.18 -16.50
CA TYR A 150 14.45 -13.50 -17.22
C TYR A 150 13.94 -12.61 -18.35
N GLN A 151 12.97 -13.05 -19.14
CA GLN A 151 12.45 -12.26 -20.27
C GLN A 151 11.59 -11.07 -19.80
N ASP A 152 10.78 -11.28 -18.77
CA ASP A 152 9.65 -10.39 -18.49
C ASP A 152 9.73 -9.60 -17.17
N PHE A 153 10.53 -10.03 -16.18
CA PHE A 153 10.44 -9.54 -14.80
C PHE A 153 11.72 -8.89 -14.22
N ARG A 154 12.84 -8.87 -14.97
CA ARG A 154 14.13 -8.25 -14.54
C ARG A 154 14.20 -6.72 -14.61
N GLY A 155 13.26 -6.05 -15.28
CA GLY A 155 13.26 -4.59 -15.40
C GLY A 155 12.69 -3.94 -14.14
N PHE A 156 13.47 -3.10 -13.45
CA PHE A 156 12.99 -2.38 -12.26
C PHE A 156 13.58 -0.97 -12.11
N SER A 157 12.85 -0.12 -11.39
CA SER A 157 13.33 1.13 -10.81
C SER A 157 13.06 1.20 -9.30
N VAL A 158 13.95 1.87 -8.60
CA VAL A 158 13.82 2.20 -7.18
C VAL A 158 12.95 3.44 -7.03
N ASP A 159 11.80 3.29 -6.37
CA ASP A 159 11.01 4.42 -5.88
C ASP A 159 11.53 4.82 -4.50
N LEU A 160 12.06 6.05 -4.40
CA LEU A 160 12.64 6.61 -3.18
C LEU A 160 11.60 7.10 -2.16
N GLU A 161 10.36 7.41 -2.59
CA GLU A 161 9.29 7.80 -1.67
C GLU A 161 8.68 6.58 -1.01
N THR A 162 8.31 5.56 -1.80
CA THR A 162 7.72 4.32 -1.27
C THR A 162 8.75 3.33 -0.76
N ARG A 163 10.04 3.53 -1.10
CA ARG A 163 11.15 2.61 -0.83
C ARG A 163 10.81 1.21 -1.34
N THR A 164 10.56 1.08 -2.65
CA THR A 164 10.28 -0.23 -3.28
C THR A 164 10.86 -0.35 -4.68
N PHE A 165 11.04 -1.59 -5.14
CA PHE A 165 11.39 -1.90 -6.53
C PHE A 165 10.11 -1.98 -7.38
N LEU A 166 9.85 -0.94 -8.17
CA LEU A 166 8.77 -0.92 -9.17
C LEU A 166 9.25 -1.59 -10.45
N HIS A 167 8.46 -2.49 -11.02
CA HIS A 167 8.74 -3.09 -12.32
C HIS A 167 8.67 -2.05 -13.44
N GLN A 168 9.63 -2.11 -14.35
CA GLN A 168 9.63 -1.33 -15.58
C GLN A 168 9.53 -2.26 -16.80
N VAL A 169 8.43 -2.15 -17.53
CA VAL A 169 8.31 -2.68 -18.89
C VAL A 169 9.19 -1.85 -19.82
N SER A 170 10.44 -2.26 -20.02
CA SER A 170 11.38 -1.58 -20.91
C SER A 170 10.97 -1.66 -22.38
N ARG A 171 11.37 -0.64 -23.14
CA ARG A 171 11.30 -0.59 -24.61
C ARG A 171 12.60 -1.03 -25.29
N ASP A 172 13.66 -1.29 -24.53
CA ASP A 172 14.97 -1.76 -24.98
C ASP A 172 15.45 -2.91 -24.07
N PRO A 173 15.41 -4.18 -24.54
CA PRO A 173 15.87 -5.33 -23.77
C PRO A 173 17.38 -5.32 -23.49
N VAL A 174 18.20 -4.81 -24.42
CA VAL A 174 19.67 -4.81 -24.30
C VAL A 174 20.13 -3.92 -23.16
N GLN A 175 19.44 -2.79 -22.95
CA GLN A 175 19.69 -1.92 -21.81
C GLN A 175 19.28 -2.55 -20.46
N ILE A 176 18.19 -3.32 -20.41
CA ILE A 176 17.79 -4.04 -19.19
C ILE A 176 18.75 -5.16 -18.87
N GLU A 177 19.17 -5.95 -19.85
CA GLU A 177 20.16 -7.01 -19.65
C GLU A 177 21.48 -6.44 -19.10
N ARG A 178 21.91 -5.29 -19.65
CA ARG A 178 23.07 -4.56 -19.15
C ARG A 178 22.90 -4.08 -17.70
N ILE A 179 21.77 -3.48 -17.36
CA ILE A 179 21.52 -3.03 -15.97
C ILE A 179 21.41 -4.23 -15.03
N SER A 180 20.77 -5.31 -15.43
CA SER A 180 20.68 -6.58 -14.70
C SER A 180 22.07 -7.12 -14.35
N ARG A 181 23.00 -7.24 -15.31
CA ARG A 181 24.40 -7.62 -15.02
C ARG A 181 25.11 -6.68 -14.04
N ILE A 182 24.91 -5.36 -14.19
CA ILE A 182 25.54 -4.36 -13.31
C ILE A 182 24.98 -4.45 -11.89
N VAL A 183 23.67 -4.66 -11.75
CA VAL A 183 22.99 -4.89 -10.48
C VAL A 183 23.52 -6.17 -9.83
N SER A 184 23.57 -7.28 -10.57
CA SER A 184 24.12 -8.54 -10.08
C SER A 184 25.57 -8.39 -9.62
N PHE A 185 26.42 -7.72 -10.41
CA PHE A 185 27.79 -7.40 -10.02
C PHE A 185 27.88 -6.56 -8.73
N VAL A 186 26.95 -5.64 -8.48
CA VAL A 186 26.87 -4.89 -7.21
C VAL A 186 26.52 -5.83 -6.05
N TYR A 187 25.53 -6.71 -6.18
CA TYR A 187 25.17 -7.67 -5.12
C TYR A 187 26.28 -8.68 -4.83
N SER A 188 27.04 -9.15 -5.82
CA SER A 188 28.20 -10.03 -5.57
C SER A 188 29.39 -9.31 -4.93
N ASN A 189 29.50 -7.98 -5.05
CA ASN A 189 30.71 -7.23 -4.70
C ASN A 189 30.47 -6.05 -3.74
N TYR A 190 29.29 -5.90 -3.15
CA TYR A 190 28.93 -4.76 -2.29
C TYR A 190 29.93 -4.45 -1.16
N PRO A 191 30.60 -5.43 -0.49
CA PRO A 191 31.56 -5.13 0.57
C PRO A 191 32.80 -4.38 0.07
N TYR A 192 33.14 -4.54 -1.21
CA TYR A 192 34.36 -4.02 -1.82
C TYR A 192 34.17 -2.61 -2.39
N LYS A 193 35.28 -1.96 -2.75
CA LYS A 193 35.25 -0.62 -3.36
C LYS A 193 34.77 -0.72 -4.82
N LEU A 194 33.51 -0.37 -5.05
CA LEU A 194 32.92 -0.29 -6.39
C LEU A 194 33.18 1.10 -7.01
N SER A 195 33.66 1.13 -8.26
CA SER A 195 33.79 2.35 -9.07
C SER A 195 32.91 2.26 -10.30
N LEU A 196 32.13 3.32 -10.55
CA LEU A 196 31.36 3.48 -11.77
C LEU A 196 32.25 3.42 -13.02
N SER A 197 33.48 3.94 -12.96
CA SER A 197 34.41 3.91 -14.10
C SER A 197 34.82 2.50 -14.47
N THR A 198 35.24 1.70 -13.49
CA THR A 198 35.68 0.31 -13.69
C THR A 198 34.53 -0.58 -14.19
N ILE A 199 33.29 -0.31 -13.77
CA ILE A 199 32.12 -1.02 -14.27
C ILE A 199 31.79 -0.58 -15.71
N ALA A 200 31.85 0.72 -16.01
CA ALA A 200 31.65 1.23 -17.36
C ALA A 200 32.70 0.69 -18.35
N GLU A 201 33.97 0.60 -17.93
CA GLU A 201 35.07 -0.03 -18.68
C GLU A 201 34.78 -1.51 -18.99
N LYS A 202 34.38 -2.31 -17.98
CA LYS A 202 33.96 -3.72 -18.18
C LYS A 202 32.79 -3.86 -19.15
N GLU A 203 31.86 -2.92 -19.11
CA GLU A 203 30.67 -2.88 -19.98
C GLU A 203 30.95 -2.20 -21.34
N ASN A 204 32.19 -1.80 -21.63
CA ASN A 204 32.62 -1.14 -22.87
C ASN A 204 31.85 0.17 -23.19
N ILE A 205 31.57 0.97 -22.16
CA ILE A 205 30.85 2.25 -22.26
C ILE A 205 31.54 3.35 -21.44
N SER A 206 31.19 4.62 -21.68
CA SER A 206 31.70 5.72 -20.87
C SER A 206 30.99 5.80 -19.51
N SER A 207 31.71 6.21 -18.46
CA SER A 207 31.14 6.45 -17.12
C SER A 207 29.98 7.45 -17.15
N TYR A 208 30.06 8.46 -18.04
CA TYR A 208 28.98 9.43 -18.26
C TYR A 208 27.70 8.76 -18.78
N TYR A 209 27.82 7.91 -19.80
CA TYR A 209 26.70 7.17 -20.36
C TYR A 209 26.12 6.20 -19.32
N LEU A 210 26.97 5.46 -18.60
CA LEU A 210 26.50 4.55 -17.55
C LEU A 210 25.76 5.31 -16.44
N SER A 211 26.26 6.46 -15.98
CA SER A 211 25.58 7.26 -14.95
C SER A 211 24.16 7.65 -15.36
N HIS A 212 23.99 8.13 -16.60
CA HIS A 212 22.68 8.55 -17.13
C HIS A 212 21.76 7.34 -17.38
N LEU A 213 22.31 6.24 -17.90
CA LEU A 213 21.57 5.01 -18.14
C LEU A 213 21.04 4.42 -16.82
N PHE A 214 21.91 4.34 -15.81
CA PHE A 214 21.57 3.81 -14.50
C PHE A 214 20.52 4.68 -13.81
N GLN A 215 20.71 6.01 -13.77
CA GLN A 215 19.72 6.92 -13.18
C GLN A 215 18.37 6.89 -13.91
N ARG A 216 18.37 6.74 -15.25
CA ARG A 216 17.13 6.66 -16.05
C ARG A 216 16.35 5.37 -15.80
N LEU A 217 17.03 4.23 -15.70
CA LEU A 217 16.38 2.92 -15.61
C LEU A 217 16.14 2.49 -14.16
N VAL A 218 17.12 2.67 -13.28
CA VAL A 218 17.04 2.32 -11.86
C VAL A 218 16.41 3.44 -11.03
N GLY A 219 16.26 4.66 -11.56
CA GLY A 219 15.61 5.79 -10.88
C GLY A 219 16.48 6.55 -9.88
N ASP A 220 17.66 6.03 -9.53
CA ASP A 220 18.58 6.60 -8.56
C ASP A 220 20.04 6.53 -9.04
N SER A 221 20.93 7.30 -8.42
CA SER A 221 22.36 7.26 -8.73
C SER A 221 23.00 5.93 -8.32
N PHE A 222 23.98 5.47 -9.11
CA PHE A 222 24.74 4.25 -8.82
C PHE A 222 25.35 4.24 -7.39
N ARG A 223 25.80 5.39 -6.89
CA ARG A 223 26.36 5.51 -5.53
C ARG A 223 25.31 5.25 -4.45
N ASN A 224 24.11 5.80 -4.62
CA ASN A 224 23.01 5.60 -3.68
C ASN A 224 22.52 4.16 -3.75
N PHE A 225 22.38 3.58 -4.95
CA PHE A 225 22.06 2.17 -5.14
C PHE A 225 23.03 1.24 -4.43
N VAL A 226 24.36 1.42 -4.61
CA VAL A 226 25.37 0.67 -3.85
C VAL A 226 25.21 0.86 -2.34
N SER A 227 24.87 2.07 -1.89
CA SER A 227 24.68 2.34 -0.45
C SER A 227 23.40 1.69 0.10
N MET A 228 22.34 1.60 -0.72
CA MET A 228 21.08 0.90 -0.43
C MET A 228 21.32 -0.61 -0.29
N VAL A 229 21.95 -1.24 -1.29
CA VAL A 229 22.31 -2.67 -1.24
C VAL A 229 23.14 -3.00 0.00
N ARG A 230 24.09 -2.12 0.37
CA ARG A 230 24.92 -2.34 1.57
C ARG A 230 24.14 -2.24 2.89
N VAL A 231 23.06 -1.46 2.98
CA VAL A 231 22.24 -1.42 4.20
C VAL A 231 21.23 -2.57 4.26
N GLU A 232 20.69 -2.97 3.11
CA GLU A 232 19.90 -4.20 2.94
C GLU A 232 20.69 -5.44 3.38
N MET A 233 21.86 -5.67 2.77
CA MET A 233 22.75 -6.79 3.13
C MET A 233 23.35 -6.68 4.55
N SER A 234 23.16 -5.55 5.25
CA SER A 234 23.53 -5.42 6.67
C SER A 234 22.46 -5.94 7.63
N GLU A 235 21.21 -6.03 7.20
CA GLU A 235 20.08 -6.37 8.07
C GLU A 235 20.21 -7.77 8.71
N PRO A 236 20.61 -8.84 7.97
CA PRO A 236 20.81 -10.16 8.58
C PRO A 236 21.86 -10.10 9.69
N GLN A 237 22.99 -9.43 9.47
CA GLN A 237 24.06 -9.30 10.46
C GLN A 237 23.63 -8.42 11.65
N LEU A 238 22.86 -7.37 11.40
CA LEU A 238 22.35 -6.46 12.42
C LEU A 238 21.39 -7.15 13.38
N LEU A 239 20.53 -8.04 12.88
CA LEU A 239 19.52 -8.75 13.67
C LEU A 239 20.03 -10.05 14.30
N SER A 240 20.96 -10.76 13.65
CA SER A 240 21.42 -12.10 14.10
C SER A 240 22.71 -12.10 14.93
N THR A 241 23.43 -10.98 15.03
CA THR A 241 24.72 -10.91 15.74
C THR A 241 24.81 -9.74 16.72
N ASP A 242 25.64 -9.89 17.76
CA ASP A 242 25.97 -8.82 18.70
C ASP A 242 27.02 -7.83 18.18
N ASN A 243 27.45 -7.95 16.91
CA ASN A 243 28.45 -7.05 16.33
C ASN A 243 28.07 -5.58 16.50
N SER A 244 29.07 -4.75 16.80
CA SER A 244 28.87 -3.30 16.90
C SER A 244 28.49 -2.70 15.55
N ILE A 245 27.80 -1.56 15.57
CA ILE A 245 27.43 -0.81 14.37
C ILE A 245 28.67 -0.42 13.52
N ALA A 246 29.82 -0.20 14.17
CA ALA A 246 31.09 0.05 13.47
C ALA A 246 31.63 -1.20 12.74
N GLN A 247 31.53 -2.39 13.36
CA GLN A 247 31.91 -3.65 12.71
C GLN A 247 30.98 -3.97 11.54
N ILE A 248 29.66 -3.84 11.72
CA ILE A 248 28.69 -4.08 10.63
C ILE A 248 28.94 -3.13 9.46
N SER A 249 29.08 -1.82 9.75
CA SER A 249 29.44 -0.82 8.76
C SER A 249 30.70 -1.18 7.96
N ALA A 250 31.75 -1.68 8.63
CA ALA A 250 32.99 -2.08 7.96
C ALA A 250 32.79 -3.36 7.12
N ASN A 251 32.10 -4.37 7.66
CA ASN A 251 31.83 -5.64 6.99
C ASN A 251 31.02 -5.47 5.70
N VAL A 252 30.06 -4.53 5.67
CA VAL A 252 29.28 -4.20 4.45
C VAL A 252 29.91 -3.09 3.59
N GLY A 253 31.18 -2.73 3.84
CA GLY A 253 31.98 -1.89 2.94
C GLY A 253 31.79 -0.37 3.06
N PHE A 254 31.09 0.14 4.08
CA PHE A 254 31.02 1.58 4.33
C PHE A 254 32.35 2.12 4.86
N SER A 255 32.74 3.32 4.39
CA SER A 255 33.99 3.97 4.80
C SER A 255 33.99 4.47 6.24
N ASN A 256 32.82 4.65 6.86
CA ASN A 256 32.67 4.99 8.27
C ASN A 256 31.24 4.69 8.76
N ALA A 257 31.11 4.47 10.08
CA ALA A 257 29.86 4.12 10.74
C ALA A 257 28.77 5.21 10.63
N LYS A 258 29.13 6.50 10.56
CA LYS A 258 28.15 7.57 10.41
C LYS A 258 27.44 7.48 9.06
N TYR A 259 28.19 7.32 7.97
CA TYR A 259 27.59 7.19 6.63
C TYR A 259 26.72 5.93 6.52
N TYR A 260 27.10 4.82 7.18
CA TYR A 260 26.22 3.65 7.33
C TYR A 260 24.91 4.00 8.07
N ILE A 261 25.00 4.62 9.25
CA ILE A 261 23.83 5.01 10.06
C ILE A 261 22.90 5.94 9.28
N ASP A 262 23.44 6.94 8.59
CA ASP A 262 22.66 7.92 7.81
C ASP A 262 21.88 7.22 6.68
N ASN A 263 22.52 6.31 5.92
CA ASN A 263 21.83 5.53 4.88
C ASN A 263 20.82 4.54 5.47
N PHE A 264 21.19 3.80 6.52
CA PHE A 264 20.31 2.81 7.14
C PHE A 264 19.05 3.48 7.70
N THR A 265 19.20 4.62 8.38
CA THR A 265 18.06 5.42 8.87
C THR A 265 17.22 5.95 7.70
N GLY A 266 17.86 6.35 6.60
CA GLY A 266 17.19 6.76 5.36
C GLY A 266 16.33 5.66 4.72
N TRP A 267 16.72 4.39 4.81
CA TRP A 267 15.99 3.24 4.23
C TRP A 267 15.03 2.56 5.20
N PHE A 268 15.48 2.25 6.42
CA PHE A 268 14.71 1.54 7.45
C PHE A 268 13.93 2.46 8.40
N GLY A 269 14.03 3.78 8.25
CA GLY A 269 13.27 4.77 9.01
C GLY A 269 13.69 4.98 10.47
N CYS A 270 14.61 4.18 11.01
CA CYS A 270 15.12 4.31 12.37
C CYS A 270 16.62 3.94 12.46
N HIS A 271 17.25 4.25 13.59
CA HIS A 271 18.67 4.02 13.78
C HIS A 271 19.00 2.50 13.86
N PRO A 272 20.10 1.99 13.30
CA PRO A 272 20.42 0.54 13.30
C PRO A 272 20.31 -0.15 14.68
N LYS A 273 20.82 0.50 15.73
CA LYS A 273 20.73 -0.02 17.12
C LYS A 273 19.29 -0.12 17.64
N GLU A 274 18.43 0.79 17.21
CA GLU A 274 17.01 0.82 17.55
C GLU A 274 16.25 -0.26 16.77
N TYR A 275 16.53 -0.40 15.47
CA TYR A 275 16.01 -1.49 14.63
C TYR A 275 16.31 -2.87 15.23
N ARG A 276 17.56 -3.12 15.65
CA ARG A 276 17.96 -4.34 16.37
C ARG A 276 17.12 -4.57 17.63
N GLN A 277 16.83 -3.52 18.40
CA GLN A 277 16.09 -3.64 19.65
C GLN A 277 14.58 -3.86 19.41
N LEU A 278 13.99 -3.16 18.44
CA LEU A 278 12.56 -3.25 18.12
C LEU A 278 12.16 -4.62 17.56
N TYR A 279 13.04 -5.23 16.75
CA TYR A 279 12.69 -6.42 15.97
C TYR A 279 13.40 -7.71 16.39
N LYS A 280 14.14 -7.70 17.51
CA LYS A 280 14.74 -8.92 18.07
C LYS A 280 13.70 -10.01 18.37
N ASP A 281 12.53 -9.61 18.86
CA ASP A 281 11.46 -10.53 19.25
C ASP A 281 10.56 -10.94 18.07
N GLU A 282 10.77 -10.36 16.87
CA GLU A 282 10.10 -10.77 15.63
C GLU A 282 10.77 -11.98 14.95
N LEU A 283 12.00 -12.32 15.35
CA LEU A 283 12.86 -13.27 14.65
C LEU A 283 12.41 -14.73 14.84
N LEU A 284 12.70 -15.56 13.83
CA LEU A 284 12.60 -17.01 13.92
C LEU A 284 13.44 -17.55 15.09
N GLY A 285 12.74 -18.15 16.05
CA GLY A 285 13.26 -18.62 17.34
C GLY A 285 12.67 -17.88 18.54
N ASN A 286 12.27 -16.61 18.37
CA ASN A 286 11.68 -15.77 19.42
C ASN A 286 10.16 -15.60 19.20
N LYS A 287 9.73 -15.44 17.95
CA LYS A 287 8.32 -15.37 17.54
C LYS A 287 7.81 -16.75 17.10
N PRO A 288 6.57 -17.17 17.45
CA PRO A 288 6.06 -18.48 17.04
C PRO A 288 5.71 -18.53 15.55
N TRP A 289 5.99 -19.69 14.95
CA TRP A 289 5.62 -20.06 13.58
C TRP A 289 4.19 -20.59 13.56
N LEU A 290 3.24 -19.74 13.14
CA LEU A 290 1.81 -20.05 13.06
C LEU A 290 1.39 -20.08 11.59
N VAL A 291 1.86 -21.11 10.89
CA VAL A 291 1.51 -21.37 9.49
C VAL A 291 1.06 -22.81 9.38
N LYS A 292 -0.07 -23.03 8.71
CA LYS A 292 -0.66 -24.34 8.46
C LYS A 292 -0.49 -24.67 6.98
N GLU A 293 0.13 -25.80 6.69
CA GLU A 293 0.18 -26.34 5.34
C GLU A 293 -1.14 -27.04 5.00
N MET A 294 -1.64 -26.77 3.80
CA MET A 294 -2.94 -27.20 3.29
C MET A 294 -2.72 -28.19 2.13
N PRO A 295 -3.62 -29.17 1.94
CA PRO A 295 -3.53 -30.10 0.82
C PRO A 295 -3.71 -29.36 -0.51
N PHE A 296 -3.10 -29.84 -1.60
CA PHE A 296 -3.25 -29.20 -2.92
C PHE A 296 -4.72 -29.08 -3.35
N ASP A 297 -5.60 -30.01 -2.98
CA ASP A 297 -7.04 -29.93 -3.27
C ASP A 297 -7.74 -28.68 -2.70
N SER A 298 -7.18 -28.05 -1.66
CA SER A 298 -7.74 -26.80 -1.09
C SER A 298 -7.67 -25.60 -2.04
N ILE A 299 -6.93 -25.71 -3.15
CA ILE A 299 -6.93 -24.68 -4.20
C ILE A 299 -8.13 -24.80 -5.15
N ASN A 300 -8.82 -25.95 -5.18
CA ASN A 300 -9.89 -26.19 -6.16
C ASN A 300 -11.04 -25.20 -5.95
N ASP A 301 -11.51 -25.01 -4.71
CA ASP A 301 -12.54 -24.02 -4.36
C ASP A 301 -12.14 -22.58 -4.75
N ALA A 302 -10.82 -22.28 -4.72
CA ALA A 302 -10.25 -20.99 -5.09
C ALA A 302 -9.94 -20.83 -6.59
N ILE A 303 -10.12 -21.88 -7.41
CA ILE A 303 -9.87 -21.90 -8.86
C ILE A 303 -11.14 -22.23 -9.67
N GLU A 304 -12.06 -23.05 -9.15
CA GLU A 304 -13.33 -23.40 -9.82
C GLU A 304 -14.21 -22.20 -10.22
N PRO A 305 -14.17 -21.03 -9.55
CA PRO A 305 -14.87 -19.83 -10.02
C PRO A 305 -14.33 -19.19 -11.32
N TYR A 306 -13.23 -19.69 -11.90
CA TYR A 306 -12.45 -19.02 -12.97
C TYR A 306 -12.88 -19.37 -14.42
N GLU A 307 -14.18 -19.53 -14.72
CA GLU A 307 -14.63 -19.61 -16.13
C GLU A 307 -14.55 -18.26 -16.87
N GLU A 308 -14.58 -17.14 -16.15
CA GLU A 308 -14.30 -15.81 -16.71
C GLU A 308 -12.88 -15.35 -16.36
N MET A 309 -12.16 -14.78 -17.34
CA MET A 309 -10.85 -14.16 -17.09
C MET A 309 -11.01 -13.04 -16.05
N PRO A 310 -10.45 -13.15 -14.84
CA PRO A 310 -10.61 -12.09 -13.85
C PRO A 310 -9.92 -10.82 -14.34
N ALA A 311 -10.56 -9.67 -14.10
CA ALA A 311 -9.89 -8.39 -14.23
C ALA A 311 -8.91 -8.24 -13.05
N PHE A 312 -7.60 -8.18 -13.33
CA PHE A 312 -6.60 -8.02 -12.27
C PHE A 312 -6.53 -6.54 -11.89
N THR A 313 -7.38 -6.13 -10.96
CA THR A 313 -7.33 -4.81 -10.31
C THR A 313 -6.65 -4.94 -8.96
N GLY A 314 -5.50 -4.29 -8.77
CA GLY A 314 -4.78 -4.32 -7.49
C GLY A 314 -3.27 -4.59 -7.65
N ALA A 315 -2.48 -3.52 -7.58
CA ALA A 315 -1.10 -3.63 -7.14
C ALA A 315 -1.06 -3.92 -5.63
N SER A 316 -0.01 -4.60 -5.15
CA SER A 316 0.24 -4.77 -3.71
C SER A 316 0.33 -3.42 -3.00
N GLU A 317 -0.55 -3.16 -2.03
CA GLU A 317 -0.59 -1.88 -1.33
C GLU A 317 0.56 -1.79 -0.32
N LEU A 318 1.20 -0.62 -0.21
CA LEU A 318 2.25 -0.39 0.79
C LEU A 318 1.61 -0.10 2.16
N VAL A 319 1.97 -0.86 3.19
CA VAL A 319 1.65 -0.50 4.57
C VAL A 319 2.68 0.53 5.05
N LYS A 320 2.35 1.82 4.98
CA LYS A 320 3.20 2.92 5.49
C LYS A 320 3.28 2.86 7.03
N ALA A 321 4.22 2.07 7.55
CA ALA A 321 4.53 2.00 8.98
C ALA A 321 5.55 3.09 9.37
N VAL A 322 5.19 3.95 10.33
CA VAL A 322 6.05 5.00 10.87
C VAL A 322 6.38 4.70 12.33
N SER A 323 7.67 4.56 12.66
CA SER A 323 8.14 4.42 14.05
C SER A 323 8.56 5.78 14.60
N LEU A 324 7.90 6.25 15.67
CA LEU A 324 8.11 7.56 16.27
C LEU A 324 8.79 7.45 17.64
N ASP A 325 10.01 7.98 17.77
CA ASP A 325 10.70 8.11 19.06
C ASP A 325 10.37 9.46 19.72
N PHE A 326 9.26 9.49 20.46
CA PHE A 326 8.74 10.69 21.14
C PHE A 326 9.68 11.32 22.18
N ARG A 327 10.83 10.69 22.50
CA ARG A 327 11.85 11.23 23.43
C ARG A 327 12.77 12.28 22.78
N LYS A 328 12.66 12.52 21.47
CA LYS A 328 13.53 13.43 20.70
C LYS A 328 12.87 14.74 20.25
N LEU A 329 11.61 14.98 20.63
CA LEU A 329 10.82 16.13 20.18
C LEU A 329 10.73 17.24 21.25
N ASP A 330 11.82 17.99 21.42
CA ASP A 330 11.83 19.27 22.15
C ASP A 330 11.36 20.41 21.22
N LEU A 331 10.06 20.48 20.93
CA LEU A 331 9.46 21.59 20.19
C LEU A 331 8.09 22.03 20.73
N PHE A 332 7.90 23.35 20.73
CA PHE A 332 6.66 24.13 20.91
C PHE A 332 6.34 24.74 22.29
N GLN A 333 6.95 25.89 22.52
CA GLN A 333 6.27 27.15 22.88
C GLN A 333 6.28 28.04 21.62
N LYS A 334 5.33 28.92 21.26
CA LYS A 334 4.11 29.57 21.83
C LYS A 334 3.17 29.89 20.63
N ALA A 335 1.91 30.34 20.74
CA ALA A 335 0.83 30.29 21.74
C ALA A 335 -0.41 30.98 21.14
N SER A 336 -1.63 30.52 21.40
CA SER A 336 -2.87 31.32 21.25
C SER A 336 -4.06 30.67 21.98
N ALA A 337 -5.00 31.51 22.42
CA ALA A 337 -6.35 31.21 22.95
C ALA A 337 -6.52 30.08 24.00
N GLN A 338 -6.78 30.47 25.25
CA GLN A 338 -7.16 29.54 26.32
C GLN A 338 -8.60 29.01 26.17
N CYS A 339 -8.74 27.72 25.86
CA CYS A 339 -9.79 26.90 26.46
C CYS A 339 -9.14 26.16 27.64
N GLU A 340 -9.65 26.34 28.86
CA GLU A 340 -9.04 25.71 30.05
C GLU A 340 -9.12 24.18 30.03
N ASP A 341 -10.11 23.60 29.33
CA ASP A 341 -10.25 22.16 29.15
C ASP A 341 -11.09 21.82 27.89
N PRO A 342 -10.46 21.44 26.75
CA PRO A 342 -11.14 21.00 25.54
C PRO A 342 -12.08 19.81 25.78
N LYS A 343 -11.68 18.88 26.65
CA LYS A 343 -12.40 17.63 26.96
C LYS A 343 -13.69 17.92 27.72
N ARG A 344 -13.68 18.90 28.62
CA ARG A 344 -14.89 19.41 29.27
C ARG A 344 -15.77 20.18 28.31
N PHE A 345 -15.19 21.00 27.43
CA PHE A 345 -15.95 21.82 26.49
C PHE A 345 -16.72 20.97 25.48
N TYR A 346 -16.06 20.06 24.77
CA TYR A 346 -16.67 19.20 23.74
C TYR A 346 -17.31 17.91 24.26
N LYS A 347 -17.43 17.72 25.58
CA LYS A 347 -18.06 16.52 26.16
C LYS A 347 -19.50 16.34 25.63
N GLY A 348 -19.76 15.21 24.98
CA GLY A 348 -21.10 14.84 24.49
C GLY A 348 -21.63 15.75 23.38
N TYR A 349 -20.74 16.46 22.68
CA TYR A 349 -21.09 17.27 21.52
C TYR A 349 -20.80 16.50 20.24
N ASP A 350 -21.81 16.36 19.40
CA ASP A 350 -21.67 15.80 18.07
C ASP A 350 -21.64 16.95 17.04
N PRO A 351 -20.50 17.21 16.38
CA PRO A 351 -20.40 18.29 15.39
C PRO A 351 -21.14 17.98 14.07
N GLN A 352 -21.58 16.74 13.86
CA GLN A 352 -22.42 16.38 12.73
C GLN A 352 -23.86 16.83 12.97
N GLN A 353 -24.32 16.86 14.22
CA GLN A 353 -25.67 17.34 14.56
C GLN A 353 -25.86 18.81 14.20
N ASP A 354 -24.85 19.67 14.37
CA ASP A 354 -24.90 21.07 13.93
C ASP A 354 -25.19 21.22 12.43
N CYS A 355 -24.67 20.30 11.59
CA CYS A 355 -24.99 20.26 10.16
C CYS A 355 -26.46 19.88 9.92
N LEU A 356 -26.99 18.91 10.67
CA LEU A 356 -28.37 18.43 10.54
C LEU A 356 -29.39 19.46 11.04
N ASP A 357 -29.05 20.18 12.11
CA ASP A 357 -29.82 21.30 12.64
C ASP A 357 -29.84 22.47 11.65
N PHE A 358 -28.67 22.82 11.08
CA PHE A 358 -28.57 23.84 10.03
C PHE A 358 -29.37 23.46 8.76
N LEU A 359 -29.22 22.24 8.27
CA LEU A 359 -30.01 21.74 7.13
C LEU A 359 -31.51 21.77 7.44
N SER A 360 -31.92 21.49 8.68
CA SER A 360 -33.32 21.56 9.09
C SER A 360 -33.85 22.99 9.22
N GLU A 361 -33.04 23.97 9.68
CA GLU A 361 -33.40 25.40 9.60
C GLU A 361 -33.54 25.83 8.13
N MET A 362 -32.59 25.46 7.28
CA MET A 362 -32.58 25.81 5.86
C MET A 362 -33.78 25.22 5.10
N LEU A 363 -34.20 23.99 5.43
CA LEU A 363 -35.43 23.38 4.93
C LEU A 363 -36.71 24.09 5.40
N SER A 364 -36.67 24.81 6.53
CA SER A 364 -37.82 25.58 7.04
C SER A 364 -37.98 26.96 6.38
N ASP A 365 -36.88 27.54 5.88
CA ASP A 365 -36.90 28.71 4.98
C ASP A 365 -35.93 28.52 3.80
N PRO A 366 -36.35 27.74 2.77
CA PRO A 366 -35.53 27.42 1.59
C PRO A 366 -35.11 28.62 0.72
N ARG A 367 -35.63 29.82 1.00
CA ARG A 367 -35.32 31.05 0.26
C ARG A 367 -34.35 31.97 0.98
N SER A 368 -33.96 31.60 2.20
CA SER A 368 -33.13 32.46 3.05
C SER A 368 -31.69 32.63 2.56
N ASN A 369 -31.20 31.71 1.69
CA ASN A 369 -29.84 31.64 1.15
C ASN A 369 -28.74 31.90 2.20
N LYS A 370 -29.01 31.52 3.45
CA LYS A 370 -28.04 31.62 4.55
C LYS A 370 -26.99 30.52 4.37
N LEU A 371 -25.74 30.87 4.61
CA LEU A 371 -24.62 29.94 4.73
C LEU A 371 -24.14 29.89 6.19
N PRO A 372 -23.59 28.76 6.67
CA PRO A 372 -22.99 28.72 8.00
C PRO A 372 -21.87 29.77 8.13
N PRO A 373 -21.86 30.60 9.20
CA PRO A 373 -20.93 31.73 9.29
C PRO A 373 -19.49 31.26 9.54
N ILE A 374 -18.54 31.71 8.70
CA ILE A 374 -17.10 31.48 8.89
C ILE A 374 -16.69 32.05 10.25
N SER A 375 -16.50 31.17 11.22
CA SER A 375 -16.27 31.55 12.61
C SER A 375 -15.64 30.42 13.41
N THR A 376 -14.90 30.79 14.44
CA THR A 376 -14.22 29.86 15.34
C THR A 376 -15.03 29.70 16.62
N ASP A 377 -15.12 28.47 17.12
CA ASP A 377 -15.72 28.16 18.43
C ASP A 377 -15.11 29.05 19.52
N THR A 378 -15.97 29.56 20.40
CA THR A 378 -15.57 30.43 21.50
C THR A 378 -15.79 29.72 22.82
N ALA A 379 -15.19 30.21 23.92
CA ALA A 379 -15.41 29.66 25.26
C ALA A 379 -16.89 29.63 25.73
N LYS A 380 -17.82 30.23 24.97
CA LYS A 380 -19.27 30.27 25.24
C LYS A 380 -20.15 29.66 24.15
N SER A 381 -19.62 29.31 22.97
CA SER A 381 -20.41 28.87 21.82
C SER A 381 -19.65 27.86 20.96
N LYS A 382 -20.36 26.82 20.53
CA LYS A 382 -19.88 25.73 19.67
C LYS A 382 -20.35 25.86 18.22
N ASN A 383 -20.91 27.00 17.84
CA ASN A 383 -21.58 27.16 16.55
C ASN A 383 -20.60 27.61 15.43
N GLY A 384 -19.29 27.51 15.67
CA GLY A 384 -18.28 27.87 14.67
C GLY A 384 -18.15 26.81 13.58
N THR A 385 -17.73 27.23 12.38
CA THR A 385 -17.24 26.32 11.33
C THR A 385 -15.86 25.75 11.67
N PHE A 386 -15.11 26.41 12.56
CA PHE A 386 -13.83 25.95 13.08
C PHE A 386 -13.91 25.67 14.60
N THR A 387 -13.14 24.69 15.06
CA THR A 387 -12.81 24.50 16.48
C THR A 387 -11.88 25.62 16.97
N PHE A 388 -11.78 25.85 18.28
CA PHE A 388 -10.95 26.95 18.84
C PHE A 388 -9.43 26.79 18.63
N ASN A 389 -8.99 25.63 18.14
CA ASN A 389 -7.63 25.36 17.66
C ASN A 389 -7.58 25.24 16.12
N ASP A 390 -8.50 25.91 15.42
CA ASP A 390 -8.53 26.13 13.97
C ASP A 390 -8.75 24.89 13.08
N MET A 391 -9.17 23.75 13.64
CA MET A 391 -9.55 22.59 12.82
C MET A 391 -10.94 22.80 12.22
N LYS A 392 -11.09 22.53 10.92
CA LYS A 392 -12.35 22.53 10.18
C LYS A 392 -13.33 21.52 10.76
N LYS A 393 -14.57 21.93 11.04
CA LYS A 393 -15.67 21.06 11.49
C LYS A 393 -16.50 20.59 10.27
N PRO A 394 -17.32 19.54 10.39
CA PRO A 394 -18.29 19.17 9.35
C PRO A 394 -19.09 20.36 8.79
N LEU A 395 -19.47 21.32 9.64
CA LEU A 395 -20.18 22.53 9.24
C LEU A 395 -19.39 23.45 8.29
N TYR A 396 -18.05 23.43 8.34
CA TYR A 396 -17.20 24.10 7.34
C TYR A 396 -17.34 23.45 5.97
N TYR A 397 -17.21 22.13 5.88
CA TYR A 397 -17.32 21.43 4.60
C TYR A 397 -18.74 21.49 4.04
N LEU A 398 -19.77 21.44 4.89
CA LEU A 398 -21.15 21.73 4.48
C LEU A 398 -21.28 23.14 3.91
N ARG A 399 -20.67 24.16 4.53
CA ARG A 399 -20.64 25.51 3.96
C ARG A 399 -20.04 25.52 2.55
N GLU A 400 -18.87 24.91 2.34
CA GLU A 400 -18.19 24.92 1.03
C GLU A 400 -19.08 24.29 -0.06
N PHE A 401 -19.76 23.16 0.22
CA PHE A 401 -20.72 22.55 -0.71
C PHE A 401 -21.94 23.44 -1.01
N LEU A 402 -22.40 24.23 -0.03
CA LEU A 402 -23.51 25.17 -0.21
C LEU A 402 -23.06 26.50 -0.88
N GLU A 403 -21.79 26.89 -0.74
CA GLU A 403 -21.27 28.16 -1.25
C GLU A 403 -20.95 28.10 -2.74
N ASP A 404 -20.34 27.00 -3.22
CA ASP A 404 -19.94 26.87 -4.62
C ASP A 404 -21.13 26.59 -5.58
N GLN A 405 -22.24 26.02 -5.09
CA GLN A 405 -23.17 25.27 -5.95
C GLN A 405 -24.69 25.47 -5.71
N PHE A 406 -25.11 26.24 -4.70
CA PHE A 406 -26.50 26.24 -4.24
C PHE A 406 -27.36 27.38 -4.81
N ASP A 407 -27.68 27.31 -6.12
CA ASP A 407 -28.38 28.39 -6.86
C ASP A 407 -29.92 28.38 -6.64
N THR A 408 -30.59 27.26 -6.91
CA THR A 408 -32.05 27.11 -6.65
C THR A 408 -32.38 25.68 -6.23
N ILE A 409 -33.07 25.52 -5.09
CA ILE A 409 -33.66 24.25 -4.67
C ILE A 409 -34.79 23.89 -5.65
N ALA A 410 -34.62 22.77 -6.35
CA ALA A 410 -35.56 22.24 -7.32
C ALA A 410 -36.58 21.28 -6.68
N ASP A 411 -36.17 20.53 -5.66
CA ASP A 411 -37.02 19.64 -4.86
C ASP A 411 -36.37 19.39 -3.49
N HIS A 412 -37.15 19.00 -2.47
CA HIS A 412 -36.61 18.64 -1.15
C HIS A 412 -37.59 17.80 -0.31
N SER A 413 -37.04 17.15 0.71
CA SER A 413 -37.80 16.47 1.77
C SER A 413 -37.07 16.61 3.10
N ASP A 414 -37.53 15.93 4.16
CA ASP A 414 -36.95 16.02 5.50
C ASP A 414 -35.55 15.39 5.62
N TRP A 415 -35.02 14.78 4.56
CA TRP A 415 -33.76 14.02 4.50
C TRP A 415 -32.96 14.20 3.20
N TYR A 416 -33.45 14.99 2.24
CA TYR A 416 -32.70 15.36 1.03
C TYR A 416 -33.08 16.73 0.49
N ILE A 417 -32.18 17.28 -0.32
CA ILE A 417 -32.35 18.51 -1.09
C ILE A 417 -31.76 18.24 -2.49
N MET A 418 -32.54 18.55 -3.52
CA MET A 418 -32.07 18.58 -4.90
C MET A 418 -31.92 20.03 -5.35
N THR A 419 -30.71 20.44 -5.71
CA THR A 419 -30.45 21.70 -6.39
C THR A 419 -30.23 21.49 -7.87
N LYS A 420 -30.49 22.53 -8.65
CA LYS A 420 -30.20 22.55 -10.08
C LYS A 420 -29.34 23.76 -10.41
N SER A 421 -28.18 23.50 -11.01
CA SER A 421 -27.25 24.52 -11.50
C SER A 421 -27.04 24.28 -13.00
N GLY A 422 -27.71 25.07 -13.85
CA GLY A 422 -27.64 24.92 -15.29
C GLY A 422 -28.14 23.54 -15.81
N PRO A 423 -27.30 22.77 -16.53
CA PRO A 423 -27.64 21.43 -17.03
C PRO A 423 -27.46 20.33 -15.97
N ASP A 424 -26.74 20.60 -14.89
CA ASP A 424 -26.30 19.61 -13.91
C ASP A 424 -27.24 19.58 -12.70
N ALA A 425 -27.35 18.40 -12.09
CA ALA A 425 -28.20 18.14 -10.95
C ALA A 425 -27.35 17.72 -9.75
N GLN A 426 -27.70 18.19 -8.58
CA GLN A 426 -26.99 17.91 -7.33
C GLN A 426 -27.97 17.42 -6.28
N LEU A 427 -27.55 16.38 -5.56
CA LEU A 427 -28.33 15.75 -4.51
C LEU A 427 -27.54 15.82 -3.20
N LEU A 428 -28.00 16.64 -2.25
CA LEU A 428 -27.56 16.61 -0.87
C LEU A 428 -28.55 15.75 -0.09
N PHE A 429 -28.10 14.66 0.52
CA PHE A 429 -28.97 13.77 1.30
C PHE A 429 -28.24 13.27 2.54
N PHE A 430 -29.01 13.03 3.59
CA PHE A 430 -28.46 12.90 4.93
C PHE A 430 -29.33 12.04 5.84
N SER A 431 -28.70 11.34 6.78
CA SER A 431 -29.42 10.54 7.76
C SER A 431 -29.75 11.37 8.99
N LYS A 432 -31.01 11.34 9.42
CA LYS A 432 -31.44 11.78 10.77
C LYS A 432 -31.42 10.65 11.80
N ASN A 433 -30.92 9.46 11.44
CA ASN A 433 -30.90 8.29 12.32
C ASN A 433 -29.53 8.19 13.04
N PRO A 434 -29.49 8.25 14.38
CA PRO A 434 -28.25 8.18 15.15
C PRO A 434 -27.72 6.75 15.39
N GLU A 435 -28.48 5.72 15.06
CA GLU A 435 -28.15 4.32 15.41
C GLU A 435 -27.96 3.41 14.19
N ASN A 436 -28.75 3.59 13.12
CA ASN A 436 -28.86 2.61 12.04
C ASN A 436 -28.51 3.17 10.67
N THR A 437 -27.73 2.40 9.91
CA THR A 437 -27.46 2.62 8.48
C THR A 437 -28.75 2.61 7.66
N GLN A 438 -28.89 3.55 6.73
CA GLN A 438 -30.04 3.67 5.84
C GLN A 438 -29.62 3.48 4.38
N SER A 439 -30.35 2.66 3.63
CA SER A 439 -30.23 2.60 2.16
C SER A 439 -31.22 3.58 1.55
N ILE A 440 -30.74 4.43 0.63
CA ILE A 440 -31.53 5.43 -0.08
C ILE A 440 -31.40 5.15 -1.58
N GLU A 441 -32.51 5.24 -2.31
CA GLU A 441 -32.56 5.06 -3.76
C GLU A 441 -33.28 6.24 -4.43
N PHE A 442 -32.57 6.93 -5.32
CA PHE A 442 -33.11 8.00 -6.14
C PHE A 442 -33.36 7.49 -7.56
N ASN A 443 -34.64 7.36 -7.93
CA ASN A 443 -35.04 6.96 -9.27
C ASN A 443 -35.11 8.18 -10.18
N MET A 444 -34.12 8.32 -11.06
CA MET A 444 -34.03 9.44 -11.99
C MET A 444 -34.56 9.05 -13.36
N PHE A 445 -35.41 9.90 -13.93
CA PHE A 445 -36.10 9.69 -15.20
C PHE A 445 -35.76 10.80 -16.20
N ASN A 446 -35.94 10.53 -17.49
CA ASN A 446 -35.64 11.45 -18.61
C ASN A 446 -34.16 11.88 -18.72
N ILE A 447 -33.23 10.98 -18.38
CA ILE A 447 -31.78 11.20 -18.40
C ILE A 447 -31.04 10.28 -19.41
N PRO A 448 -31.28 10.40 -20.73
CA PRO A 448 -30.55 9.62 -21.73
C PRO A 448 -29.15 10.21 -22.01
N GLY A 449 -28.12 9.37 -21.99
CA GLY A 449 -26.74 9.76 -22.28
C GLY A 449 -25.70 9.11 -21.37
N LYS A 450 -24.49 9.67 -21.37
CA LYS A 450 -23.42 9.33 -20.44
C LYS A 450 -23.32 10.42 -19.35
N TYR A 451 -23.08 9.99 -18.12
CA TYR A 451 -22.99 10.89 -16.97
C TYR A 451 -21.83 10.49 -16.07
N LYS A 452 -21.19 11.49 -15.46
CA LYS A 452 -20.27 11.34 -14.33
C LYS A 452 -21.06 11.60 -13.05
N ILE A 453 -20.93 10.72 -12.06
CA ILE A 453 -21.44 10.96 -10.71
C ILE A 453 -20.23 11.13 -9.79
N THR A 454 -20.09 12.29 -9.13
CA THR A 454 -19.12 12.54 -8.07
C THR A 454 -19.84 12.45 -6.72
N GLU A 455 -19.39 11.60 -5.80
CA GLU A 455 -19.94 11.49 -4.44
C GLU A 455 -18.93 12.04 -3.42
N HIS A 456 -19.33 13.03 -2.64
CA HIS A 456 -18.59 13.61 -1.52
C HIS A 456 -19.29 13.24 -0.21
N ARG A 457 -18.63 12.45 0.65
CA ARG A 457 -19.21 11.93 1.89
C ARG A 457 -18.57 12.53 3.13
N LEU A 458 -19.38 13.18 3.97
CA LEU A 458 -19.06 13.57 5.34
C LEU A 458 -19.56 12.48 6.29
N GLU A 459 -18.65 11.60 6.71
CA GLU A 459 -18.93 10.54 7.68
C GLU A 459 -18.94 11.09 9.10
N ALA A 460 -20.02 10.86 9.85
CA ALA A 460 -20.10 11.29 11.25
C ALA A 460 -18.97 10.67 12.10
N SER A 461 -18.58 9.44 11.75
CA SER A 461 -17.56 8.64 12.41
C SER A 461 -16.13 9.21 12.31
N SER A 462 -15.85 10.10 11.35
CA SER A 462 -14.52 10.65 11.11
C SER A 462 -14.40 12.16 11.37
N SER A 463 -15.38 12.77 12.04
CA SER A 463 -15.33 14.22 12.34
C SER A 463 -14.10 14.64 13.15
N CYS A 464 -13.63 15.87 12.96
CA CYS A 464 -12.38 16.35 13.57
C CYS A 464 -12.37 16.28 15.11
N ILE A 465 -13.54 16.42 15.75
CA ILE A 465 -13.70 16.35 17.21
C ILE A 465 -13.70 14.89 17.70
N MET A 466 -14.27 13.95 16.93
CA MET A 466 -14.16 12.52 17.22
C MET A 466 -12.71 12.04 17.14
N LEU A 467 -11.96 12.48 16.12
CA LEU A 467 -10.53 12.19 15.99
C LEU A 467 -9.72 12.85 17.11
N TRP A 468 -10.01 14.10 17.47
CA TRP A 468 -9.35 14.77 18.60
C TRP A 468 -9.69 14.13 19.96
N GLN A 469 -10.90 13.60 20.12
CA GLN A 469 -11.29 12.80 21.29
C GLN A 469 -10.48 11.50 21.39
N GLN A 470 -10.17 10.84 20.27
CA GLN A 470 -9.28 9.67 20.23
C GLN A 470 -7.84 10.05 20.67
N LEU A 471 -7.38 11.26 20.34
CA LEU A 471 -6.14 11.85 20.89
C LEU A 471 -6.28 12.37 22.33
N GLY A 472 -7.35 12.00 23.04
CA GLY A 472 -7.59 12.37 24.43
C GLY A 472 -7.87 13.85 24.66
N PHE A 473 -8.30 14.60 23.63
CA PHE A 473 -8.52 16.05 23.67
C PHE A 473 -7.25 16.85 24.02
N LYS A 474 -6.09 16.43 23.49
CA LYS A 474 -4.78 17.09 23.64
C LYS A 474 -4.90 18.62 23.42
N PRO A 475 -4.63 19.48 24.43
CA PRO A 475 -4.90 20.93 24.33
C PRO A 475 -4.08 21.67 23.26
N GLN A 476 -2.92 21.15 22.89
CA GLN A 476 -2.09 21.66 21.79
C GLN A 476 -1.80 20.50 20.83
N LEU A 477 -2.39 20.58 19.65
CA LEU A 477 -2.08 19.70 18.53
C LEU A 477 -0.84 20.24 17.79
N THR A 478 0.04 19.34 17.35
CA THR A 478 1.10 19.69 16.40
C THR A 478 0.50 20.02 15.03
N ILE A 479 1.31 20.61 14.14
CA ILE A 479 0.89 20.88 12.76
C ILE A 479 0.51 19.55 12.08
N ASP A 480 1.37 18.54 12.17
CA ASP A 480 1.13 17.20 11.63
C ASP A 480 -0.16 16.55 12.18
N GLU A 481 -0.45 16.69 13.48
CA GLU A 481 -1.69 16.17 14.08
C GLU A 481 -2.93 16.89 13.53
N LYS A 482 -2.87 18.22 13.33
CA LYS A 482 -3.96 18.98 12.70
C LYS A 482 -4.14 18.57 11.24
N GLU A 483 -3.06 18.45 10.47
CA GLU A 483 -3.10 18.03 9.05
C GLU A 483 -3.65 16.61 8.89
N GLN A 484 -3.29 15.68 9.78
CA GLN A 484 -3.84 14.32 9.79
C GLN A 484 -5.33 14.31 10.14
N ILE A 485 -5.74 15.05 11.18
CA ILE A 485 -7.15 15.18 11.53
C ILE A 485 -7.93 15.79 10.36
N GLU A 486 -7.45 16.89 9.77
CA GLU A 486 -8.11 17.55 8.65
C GLU A 486 -8.24 16.61 7.43
N ARG A 487 -7.19 15.86 7.09
CA ARG A 487 -7.22 14.86 6.02
C ARG A 487 -8.20 13.71 6.27
N MET A 488 -8.39 13.33 7.53
CA MET A 488 -9.31 12.24 7.93
C MET A 488 -10.76 12.72 8.12
N SER A 489 -10.97 13.99 8.47
CA SER A 489 -12.29 14.61 8.61
C SER A 489 -12.81 15.30 7.35
N ALA A 490 -11.96 15.49 6.34
CA ALA A 490 -12.37 15.98 5.03
C ALA A 490 -13.33 15.00 4.34
N PRO A 491 -14.26 15.50 3.50
CA PRO A 491 -15.17 14.66 2.73
C PRO A 491 -14.42 13.61 1.91
N ARG A 492 -14.82 12.34 2.00
CA ARG A 492 -14.32 11.28 1.11
C ARG A 492 -14.94 11.48 -0.27
N ILE A 493 -14.10 11.62 -1.29
CA ILE A 493 -14.52 11.84 -2.68
C ILE A 493 -14.36 10.52 -3.45
N SER A 494 -15.41 10.12 -4.17
CA SER A 494 -15.38 9.02 -5.14
C SER A 494 -16.17 9.40 -6.39
N TRP A 495 -15.95 8.72 -7.52
CA TRP A 495 -16.71 8.99 -8.73
C TRP A 495 -16.93 7.74 -9.56
N ARG A 496 -17.96 7.75 -10.40
CA ARG A 496 -18.30 6.67 -11.34
C ARG A 496 -18.91 7.20 -12.62
N MET A 497 -18.72 6.44 -13.70
CA MET A 497 -19.32 6.72 -15.01
C MET A 497 -20.54 5.83 -15.21
N ILE A 498 -21.65 6.41 -15.66
CA ILE A 498 -22.86 5.66 -16.01
C ILE A 498 -23.29 5.97 -17.44
N SER A 499 -23.97 5.01 -18.07
CA SER A 499 -24.66 5.19 -19.35
C SER A 499 -26.12 4.83 -19.15
N SER A 500 -27.03 5.75 -19.45
CA SER A 500 -28.47 5.61 -19.25
C SER A 500 -29.21 5.72 -20.58
N SER A 501 -30.16 4.82 -20.81
CA SER A 501 -31.07 4.84 -21.97
C SER A 501 -32.27 5.77 -21.77
N GLY A 502 -32.45 6.34 -20.57
CA GLY A 502 -33.57 7.22 -20.24
C GLY A 502 -33.88 7.30 -18.74
N SER A 503 -33.51 6.28 -17.96
CA SER A 503 -33.65 6.28 -16.50
C SER A 503 -32.51 5.54 -15.80
N PHE A 504 -32.20 5.94 -14.57
CA PHE A 504 -31.17 5.32 -13.73
C PHE A 504 -31.55 5.44 -12.25
N THR A 505 -31.32 4.38 -11.49
CA THR A 505 -31.51 4.36 -10.02
C THR A 505 -30.17 4.58 -9.35
N TYR A 506 -30.02 5.72 -8.70
CA TYR A 506 -28.87 6.03 -7.86
C TYR A 506 -29.12 5.51 -6.45
N SER A 507 -28.50 4.36 -6.11
CA SER A 507 -28.57 3.77 -4.76
C SER A 507 -27.31 4.10 -3.95
N VAL A 508 -27.50 4.42 -2.68
CA VAL A 508 -26.45 4.82 -1.74
C VAL A 508 -26.78 4.35 -0.32
N LYS A 509 -25.77 3.90 0.43
CA LYS A 509 -25.90 3.62 1.87
C LYS A 509 -25.37 4.81 2.66
N LEU A 510 -26.11 5.26 3.65
CA LEU A 510 -25.70 6.26 4.65
C LEU A 510 -25.45 5.56 5.98
N GLY A 511 -24.28 5.80 6.60
CA GLY A 511 -24.09 5.51 8.01
C GLY A 511 -24.94 6.42 8.91
N PRO A 512 -24.98 6.15 10.22
CA PRO A 512 -25.68 7.01 11.16
C PRO A 512 -25.17 8.46 11.09
N LEU A 513 -26.08 9.41 10.92
CA LEU A 513 -25.82 10.85 10.75
C LEU A 513 -24.92 11.25 9.55
N ASP A 514 -24.60 10.33 8.63
CA ASP A 514 -23.84 10.67 7.41
C ASP A 514 -24.55 11.74 6.57
N ILE A 515 -23.75 12.62 5.96
CA ILE A 515 -24.19 13.57 4.93
C ILE A 515 -23.42 13.25 3.66
N VAL A 516 -24.12 13.13 2.53
CA VAL A 516 -23.51 12.92 1.21
C VAL A 516 -24.04 13.97 0.24
N PHE A 517 -23.11 14.52 -0.54
CA PHE A 517 -23.38 15.37 -1.69
C PHE A 517 -23.00 14.62 -2.95
N ALA A 518 -23.93 14.49 -3.89
CA ALA A 518 -23.71 13.82 -5.17
C ALA A 518 -23.95 14.79 -6.33
N GLU A 519 -22.92 15.03 -7.13
CA GLU A 519 -22.95 15.80 -8.37
C GLU A 519 -23.22 14.86 -9.54
N ILE A 520 -24.15 15.22 -10.42
CA ILE A 520 -24.49 14.43 -11.61
C ILE A 520 -24.29 15.32 -12.84
N GLU A 521 -23.13 15.15 -13.47
CA GLU A 521 -22.69 15.90 -14.64
C GLU A 521 -22.96 15.11 -15.93
N LYS A 522 -23.42 15.79 -16.98
CA LYS A 522 -23.58 15.16 -18.30
C LYS A 522 -22.30 15.27 -19.14
N LEU A 523 -21.91 14.17 -19.79
CA LEU A 523 -20.81 14.12 -20.77
C LEU A 523 -21.25 14.37 -22.22
#